data_AF-A0A0Q9Y9I7-F1
#
_entry.id   AF-A0A0Q9Y9I7-F1
#
_cell.length_a   1.000
_cell.length_b   1.000
_cell.length_c   1.000
_cell.angle_alpha   90.00
_cell.angle_beta   90.00
_cell.angle_gamma   90.00
#
_symmetry.space_group_name_H-M   'P 1'
#
loop_
_entity.id
_entity.type
_entity.pdbx_description
1 polymer ?
#
loop_
_entity_poly.entity_id
_entity_poly.type
_entity_poly.pdbx_seq_one_letter_code
_entity_poly.pdbx_strand_id
1 'polypeptide(L)'
;MEKESFYNGYTYVDTMNREATEYYLQLTHEKYKQFSGDRFGSSIKGIFTDEPHRGAVMNGFGIQNEDPGYLTPWTPKLFAEYQRKFGIDLVENLPELFLRKNGEKVSYVKWCYVELLQELFLQNYAKPYLEWCQENGLQVTGHVLHEDNLTSQVALSGSVMRYYEYMDLPGIDLLSEHNVSFWVVKQLSSVARQLGKPWMLSELYGCTGWQMGFQGHKEVGDWQSLFGINVRCHHLSWYTMEGEAKRDFPASIHFQSGWWKEYKAVEDYFSRLGFMLQLGKPECDVLVIHPVESVWCQVYPNWSKTLMTQSEDVIELEKTFSLSRSYFSH
;
A
#
# COMPACT_ATOMS: atom_id res chain seq x y z
N MET A 1 -16.10 22.77 7.26
CA MET A 1 -14.81 22.32 6.69
C MET A 1 -14.25 23.47 5.89
N GLU A 2 -13.04 23.91 6.23
CA GLU A 2 -12.27 24.75 5.33
C GLU A 2 -11.96 23.95 4.05
N LYS A 3 -12.00 24.60 2.89
CA LYS A 3 -11.69 23.94 1.63
C LYS A 3 -10.18 23.81 1.49
N GLU A 4 -9.72 22.60 1.28
CA GLU A 4 -8.30 22.27 1.24
C GLU A 4 -7.87 21.83 -0.17
N SER A 5 -6.65 22.19 -0.62
CA SER A 5 -6.24 21.95 -2.00
C SER A 5 -5.91 20.49 -2.32
N PHE A 6 -5.48 19.69 -1.33
CA PHE A 6 -4.97 18.33 -1.57
C PHE A 6 -6.05 17.42 -2.20
N TYR A 7 -7.27 17.49 -1.69
CA TYR A 7 -8.44 16.80 -2.28
C TYR A 7 -9.33 17.75 -3.10
N ASN A 8 -8.75 18.76 -3.77
CA ASN A 8 -9.48 19.70 -4.64
C ASN A 8 -10.68 20.39 -3.95
N GLY A 9 -10.57 20.69 -2.67
CA GLY A 9 -11.60 21.33 -1.85
C GLY A 9 -12.58 20.37 -1.19
N TYR A 10 -12.37 19.05 -1.32
CA TYR A 10 -13.20 17.99 -0.77
C TYR A 10 -12.45 17.14 0.25
N THR A 11 -13.00 15.98 0.62
CA THR A 11 -12.37 15.01 1.51
C THR A 11 -12.05 13.73 0.74
N TYR A 12 -11.13 12.94 1.29
CA TYR A 12 -10.99 11.55 0.87
C TYR A 12 -12.30 10.77 1.08
N VAL A 13 -12.50 9.72 0.28
CA VAL A 13 -13.68 8.85 0.39
C VAL A 13 -13.62 8.01 1.67
N ASP A 14 -14.76 7.78 2.33
CA ASP A 14 -14.85 6.84 3.44
C ASP A 14 -14.79 5.40 2.91
N THR A 15 -13.56 4.87 2.81
CA THR A 15 -13.29 3.50 2.35
C THR A 15 -13.73 2.43 3.36
N MET A 16 -14.21 2.81 4.54
CA MET A 16 -14.80 1.88 5.50
C MET A 16 -16.33 1.81 5.36
N ASN A 17 -16.93 2.55 4.42
CA ASN A 17 -18.36 2.58 4.17
C ASN A 17 -18.71 2.05 2.77
N ARG A 18 -19.58 1.04 2.73
CA ARG A 18 -20.00 0.38 1.49
C ARG A 18 -20.73 1.33 0.53
N GLU A 19 -21.67 2.11 1.06
CA GLU A 19 -22.50 3.04 0.27
C GLU A 19 -21.63 4.16 -0.33
N ALA A 20 -20.63 4.63 0.42
CA ALA A 20 -19.66 5.62 -0.08
C ALA A 20 -18.80 5.04 -1.22
N THR A 21 -18.34 3.79 -1.08
CA THR A 21 -17.55 3.12 -2.13
C THR A 21 -18.37 2.86 -3.39
N GLU A 22 -19.61 2.39 -3.25
CA GLU A 22 -20.51 2.17 -4.40
C GLU A 22 -20.76 3.48 -5.16
N TYR A 23 -20.97 4.57 -4.43
CA TYR A 23 -21.13 5.89 -5.04
C TYR A 23 -19.84 6.38 -5.71
N TYR A 24 -18.67 6.13 -5.10
CA TYR A 24 -17.37 6.41 -5.72
C TYR A 24 -17.21 5.64 -7.05
N LEU A 25 -17.51 4.34 -7.09
CA LEU A 25 -17.47 3.53 -8.31
C LEU A 25 -18.46 4.07 -9.37
N GLN A 26 -19.66 4.47 -8.95
CA GLN A 26 -20.64 5.09 -9.84
C GLN A 26 -20.15 6.40 -10.46
N LEU A 27 -19.43 7.23 -9.70
CA LEU A 27 -18.91 8.50 -10.18
C LEU A 27 -17.67 8.37 -11.07
N THR A 28 -16.90 7.30 -10.89
CA THR A 28 -15.59 7.12 -11.56
C THR A 28 -15.60 5.94 -12.54
N HIS A 29 -15.72 4.73 -12.02
CA HIS A 29 -15.58 3.48 -12.76
C HIS A 29 -16.68 3.28 -13.80
N GLU A 30 -17.92 3.62 -13.47
CA GLU A 30 -19.02 3.63 -14.43
C GLU A 30 -18.82 4.67 -15.55
N LYS A 31 -18.10 5.78 -15.29
CA LYS A 31 -17.71 6.71 -16.35
C LYS A 31 -16.63 6.11 -17.24
N TYR A 32 -15.62 5.45 -16.67
CA TYR A 32 -14.64 4.73 -17.48
C TYR A 32 -15.30 3.68 -18.38
N LYS A 33 -16.26 2.91 -17.84
CA LYS A 33 -17.05 1.94 -18.59
C LYS A 33 -17.89 2.60 -19.69
N GLN A 34 -18.53 3.73 -19.40
CA GLN A 34 -19.32 4.48 -20.39
C GLN A 34 -18.47 4.91 -21.59
N PHE A 35 -17.24 5.37 -21.37
CA PHE A 35 -16.38 5.94 -22.43
C PHE A 35 -15.41 4.93 -23.05
N SER A 36 -15.14 3.80 -22.40
CA SER A 36 -14.10 2.85 -22.85
C SER A 36 -14.43 1.38 -22.52
N GLY A 37 -15.66 1.06 -22.14
CA GLY A 37 -16.05 -0.29 -21.74
C GLY A 37 -15.96 -1.34 -22.85
N ASP A 38 -16.05 -0.94 -24.11
CA ASP A 38 -15.79 -1.79 -25.28
C ASP A 38 -14.32 -2.26 -25.36
N ARG A 39 -13.42 -1.55 -24.67
CA ARG A 39 -11.98 -1.87 -24.59
C ARG A 39 -11.61 -2.69 -23.36
N PHE A 40 -12.53 -2.90 -22.42
CA PHE A 40 -12.28 -3.68 -21.21
C PHE A 40 -12.07 -5.15 -21.54
N GLY A 41 -11.12 -5.78 -20.85
CA GLY A 41 -10.66 -7.15 -21.12
C GLY A 41 -9.86 -7.30 -22.42
N SER A 42 -9.92 -6.33 -23.34
CA SER A 42 -9.20 -6.35 -24.63
C SER A 42 -7.93 -5.50 -24.58
N SER A 43 -8.01 -4.20 -24.85
CA SER A 43 -6.86 -3.29 -24.81
C SER A 43 -6.63 -2.65 -23.44
N ILE A 44 -7.66 -2.62 -22.59
CA ILE A 44 -7.57 -2.24 -21.18
C ILE A 44 -7.72 -3.53 -20.36
N LYS A 45 -6.64 -3.97 -19.73
CA LYS A 45 -6.59 -5.26 -19.02
C LYS A 45 -6.95 -5.15 -17.54
N GLY A 46 -6.80 -3.97 -16.95
CA GLY A 46 -6.99 -3.78 -15.54
C GLY A 46 -6.96 -2.32 -15.14
N ILE A 47 -7.19 -2.08 -13.86
CA ILE A 47 -7.11 -0.77 -13.23
C ILE A 47 -5.99 -0.81 -12.18
N PHE A 48 -5.15 0.22 -12.20
CA PHE A 48 -4.13 0.47 -11.20
C PHE A 48 -4.74 1.34 -10.10
N THR A 49 -4.75 0.84 -8.87
CA THR A 49 -5.11 1.62 -7.68
C THR A 49 -3.85 2.16 -7.03
N ASP A 50 -3.81 3.48 -6.85
CA ASP A 50 -2.70 4.18 -6.24
C ASP A 50 -3.04 4.53 -4.79
N GLU A 51 -2.24 4.01 -3.86
CA GLU A 51 -2.27 4.29 -2.43
C GLU A 51 -3.66 4.37 -1.73
N PRO A 52 -4.59 3.41 -1.92
CA PRO A 52 -5.82 3.38 -1.14
C PRO A 52 -5.52 3.16 0.35
N HIS A 53 -6.25 3.85 1.22
CA HIS A 53 -6.10 3.71 2.67
C HIS A 53 -7.44 3.91 3.41
N ARG A 54 -7.47 3.64 4.72
CA ARG A 54 -8.67 3.75 5.57
C ARG A 54 -8.65 4.90 6.56
N GLY A 55 -7.93 5.96 6.21
CA GLY A 55 -7.62 7.04 7.12
C GLY A 55 -6.57 6.68 8.17
N ALA A 56 -6.03 7.70 8.80
CA ALA A 56 -4.84 7.59 9.61
C ALA A 56 -5.15 7.46 11.12
N VAL A 57 -4.65 6.41 11.77
CA VAL A 57 -4.83 6.15 13.21
C VAL A 57 -3.81 6.96 14.00
N MET A 58 -4.24 8.11 14.52
CA MET A 58 -3.52 8.88 15.54
C MET A 58 -2.09 9.28 15.14
N ASN A 59 -1.87 9.55 13.85
CA ASN A 59 -0.57 9.95 13.29
C ASN A 59 -0.58 11.31 12.57
N GLY A 60 -1.77 11.86 12.28
CA GLY A 60 -1.98 13.12 11.56
C GLY A 60 -1.64 13.14 10.07
N PHE A 61 -1.35 12.00 9.43
CA PHE A 61 -1.03 11.96 8.00
C PHE A 61 -2.22 12.44 7.17
N GLY A 62 -1.99 13.44 6.31
CA GLY A 62 -3.03 13.99 5.43
C GLY A 62 -4.17 14.71 6.17
N ILE A 63 -3.98 15.07 7.44
CA ILE A 63 -5.01 15.72 8.26
C ILE A 63 -4.52 17.12 8.70
N GLN A 64 -5.30 18.15 8.35
CA GLN A 64 -5.01 19.55 8.70
C GLN A 64 -5.81 20.09 9.88
N ASN A 65 -6.71 19.28 10.45
CA ASN A 65 -7.46 19.64 11.65
C ASN A 65 -6.53 19.92 12.83
N GLU A 66 -7.02 20.67 13.82
CA GLU A 66 -6.34 20.82 15.11
C GLU A 66 -6.08 19.44 15.74
N ASP A 67 -4.90 19.31 16.36
CA ASP A 67 -4.45 18.09 17.03
C ASP A 67 -4.53 16.81 16.17
N PRO A 68 -3.93 16.79 14.97
CA PRO A 68 -4.17 15.73 13.99
C PRO A 68 -3.65 14.35 14.45
N GLY A 69 -2.66 14.32 15.35
CA GLY A 69 -2.19 13.08 15.98
C GLY A 69 -3.11 12.49 17.06
N TYR A 70 -4.19 13.20 17.42
CA TYR A 70 -5.25 12.70 18.31
C TYR A 70 -6.48 12.21 17.53
N LEU A 71 -6.48 12.32 16.21
CA LEU A 71 -7.60 11.91 15.37
C LEU A 71 -7.44 10.47 14.91
N THR A 72 -8.55 9.78 14.71
CA THR A 72 -8.59 8.37 14.30
C THR A 72 -9.73 8.16 13.31
N PRO A 73 -9.64 7.18 12.40
CA PRO A 73 -10.67 6.96 11.38
C PRO A 73 -12.03 6.65 12.02
N TRP A 74 -13.09 7.13 11.39
CA TRP A 74 -14.45 6.94 11.84
C TRP A 74 -15.38 6.65 10.66
N THR A 75 -16.41 5.84 10.89
CA THR A 75 -17.52 5.61 9.96
C THR A 75 -18.83 5.42 10.75
N PRO A 76 -20.03 5.74 10.19
CA PRO A 76 -21.29 5.73 10.96
C PRO A 76 -21.61 4.40 11.67
N LYS A 77 -21.19 3.27 11.09
CA LYS A 77 -21.48 1.92 11.61
C LYS A 77 -20.43 1.41 12.60
N LEU A 78 -19.36 2.18 12.89
CA LEU A 78 -18.19 1.75 13.66
C LEU A 78 -18.55 1.11 15.01
N PHE A 79 -19.30 1.81 15.88
CA PHE A 79 -19.62 1.30 17.23
C PHE A 79 -20.51 0.06 17.18
N ALA A 80 -21.50 0.04 16.29
CA ALA A 80 -22.38 -1.11 16.12
C ALA A 80 -21.61 -2.34 15.63
N GLU A 81 -20.71 -2.18 14.66
CA GLU A 81 -19.88 -3.28 14.15
C GLU A 81 -18.85 -3.75 15.18
N TYR A 82 -18.27 -2.84 15.96
CA TYR A 82 -17.35 -3.19 17.05
C TYR A 82 -18.04 -4.05 18.11
N GLN A 83 -19.21 -3.60 18.60
CA GLN A 83 -20.02 -4.36 19.55
C GLN A 83 -20.43 -5.71 18.98
N ARG A 84 -20.88 -5.75 17.71
CA ARG A 84 -21.31 -6.98 17.04
C ARG A 84 -20.16 -7.99 16.92
N LYS A 85 -18.96 -7.55 16.57
CA LYS A 85 -17.80 -8.43 16.33
C LYS A 85 -17.13 -8.90 17.61
N PHE A 86 -16.94 -8.03 18.59
CA PHE A 86 -16.14 -8.34 19.78
C PHE A 86 -16.94 -8.49 21.07
N GLY A 87 -18.23 -8.13 21.08
CA GLY A 87 -19.06 -8.15 22.28
C GLY A 87 -18.67 -7.10 23.32
N ILE A 88 -17.87 -6.10 22.93
CA ILE A 88 -17.37 -5.03 23.80
C ILE A 88 -18.02 -3.71 23.39
N ASP A 89 -18.51 -2.94 24.35
CA ASP A 89 -19.00 -1.59 24.10
C ASP A 89 -17.80 -0.63 24.02
N LEU A 90 -17.48 -0.17 22.81
CA LEU A 90 -16.38 0.76 22.59
C LEU A 90 -16.65 2.12 23.22
N VAL A 91 -17.91 2.55 23.37
CA VAL A 91 -18.25 3.85 23.97
C VAL A 91 -17.85 3.85 25.44
N GLU A 92 -18.17 2.77 26.17
CA GLU A 92 -17.77 2.59 27.57
C GLU A 92 -16.25 2.41 27.76
N ASN A 93 -15.54 1.98 26.70
CA ASN A 93 -14.09 1.77 26.70
C ASN A 93 -13.31 2.84 25.93
N LEU A 94 -13.96 3.95 25.54
CA LEU A 94 -13.37 4.97 24.68
C LEU A 94 -12.06 5.56 25.27
N PRO A 95 -11.94 5.81 26.60
CA PRO A 95 -10.68 6.26 27.17
C PRO A 95 -9.52 5.28 26.96
N GLU A 96 -9.77 3.96 26.95
CA GLU A 96 -8.73 2.94 26.72
C GLU A 96 -8.20 2.97 25.28
N LEU A 97 -9.01 3.41 24.31
CA LEU A 97 -8.56 3.58 22.93
C LEU A 97 -7.48 4.68 22.82
N PHE A 98 -7.63 5.79 23.55
CA PHE A 98 -6.73 6.94 23.48
C PHE A 98 -5.63 6.92 24.55
N LEU A 99 -5.86 6.30 25.70
CA LEU A 99 -4.93 6.34 26.84
C LEU A 99 -4.32 4.97 27.12
N ARG A 100 -3.23 4.95 27.90
CA ARG A 100 -2.67 3.72 28.44
C ARG A 100 -3.29 3.44 29.81
N LYS A 101 -4.23 2.49 29.85
CA LYS A 101 -4.87 2.07 31.10
C LYS A 101 -3.81 1.52 32.05
N ASN A 102 -3.67 2.11 33.23
CA ASN A 102 -2.66 1.75 34.23
C ASN A 102 -1.20 1.78 33.72
N GLY A 103 -0.92 2.52 32.64
CA GLY A 103 0.41 2.53 32.01
C GLY A 103 0.73 1.28 31.17
N GLU A 104 -0.23 0.36 31.00
CA GLU A 104 -0.05 -0.84 30.19
C GLU A 104 0.21 -0.48 28.72
N LYS A 105 1.18 -1.17 28.12
CA LYS A 105 1.59 -0.95 26.72
C LYS A 105 0.57 -1.54 25.75
N VAL A 106 0.06 -2.72 26.10
CA VAL A 106 -0.83 -3.54 25.27
C VAL A 106 -2.27 -3.38 25.74
N SER A 107 -3.19 -3.19 24.80
CA SER A 107 -4.63 -3.21 25.05
C SER A 107 -5.36 -4.05 24.00
N TYR A 108 -6.24 -4.92 24.48
CA TYR A 108 -7.13 -5.69 23.62
C TYR A 108 -8.16 -4.78 22.92
N VAL A 109 -8.65 -3.73 23.59
CA VAL A 109 -9.57 -2.75 23.00
C VAL A 109 -8.95 -2.10 21.75
N LYS A 110 -7.66 -1.74 21.83
CA LYS A 110 -6.89 -1.18 20.71
C LYS A 110 -6.67 -2.17 19.57
N TRP A 111 -6.32 -3.42 19.90
CA TRP A 111 -6.17 -4.48 18.90
C TRP A 111 -7.48 -4.68 18.13
N CYS A 112 -8.60 -4.84 18.84
CA CYS A 112 -9.93 -4.99 18.25
C CYS A 112 -10.30 -3.81 17.37
N TYR A 113 -9.89 -2.59 17.77
CA TYR A 113 -10.18 -1.38 17.03
C TYR A 113 -9.48 -1.38 15.67
N VAL A 114 -8.16 -1.61 15.64
CA VAL A 114 -7.39 -1.65 14.39
C VAL A 114 -7.84 -2.82 13.50
N GLU A 115 -8.14 -3.98 14.08
CA GLU A 115 -8.71 -5.13 13.38
C GLU A 115 -10.05 -4.78 12.70
N LEU A 116 -10.96 -4.09 13.40
CA LEU A 116 -12.23 -3.68 12.81
C LEU A 116 -12.02 -2.67 11.69
N LEU A 117 -11.20 -1.65 11.89
CA LEU A 117 -10.92 -0.65 10.86
C LEU A 117 -10.38 -1.32 9.59
N GLN A 118 -9.45 -2.27 9.75
CA GLN A 118 -8.93 -3.04 8.62
C GLN A 118 -10.01 -3.87 7.95
N GLU A 119 -10.81 -4.62 8.70
CA GLU A 119 -11.86 -5.46 8.11
C GLU A 119 -12.89 -4.61 7.35
N LEU A 120 -13.31 -3.48 7.92
CA LEU A 120 -14.23 -2.56 7.24
C LEU A 120 -13.63 -2.05 5.94
N PHE A 121 -12.34 -1.70 5.92
CA PHE A 121 -11.65 -1.30 4.69
C PHE A 121 -11.63 -2.40 3.63
N LEU A 122 -11.29 -3.62 4.02
CA LEU A 122 -11.26 -4.76 3.10
C LEU A 122 -12.64 -5.10 2.57
N GLN A 123 -13.64 -5.18 3.45
CA GLN A 123 -14.99 -5.58 3.09
C GLN A 123 -15.76 -4.47 2.38
N ASN A 124 -15.52 -3.20 2.68
CA ASN A 124 -16.33 -2.11 2.13
C ASN A 124 -15.65 -1.35 0.99
N TYR A 125 -14.34 -1.49 0.79
CA TYR A 125 -13.61 -0.90 -0.33
C TYR A 125 -12.91 -1.94 -1.20
N ALA A 126 -11.94 -2.69 -0.65
CA ALA A 126 -11.06 -3.55 -1.46
C ALA A 126 -11.84 -4.63 -2.23
N LYS A 127 -12.72 -5.34 -1.53
CA LYS A 127 -13.58 -6.38 -2.11
C LYS A 127 -14.55 -5.86 -3.17
N PRO A 128 -15.41 -4.85 -2.91
CA PRO A 128 -16.27 -4.28 -3.95
C PRO A 128 -15.52 -3.79 -5.18
N TYR A 129 -14.36 -3.17 -4.98
CA TYR A 129 -13.53 -2.66 -6.06
C TYR A 129 -13.05 -3.80 -6.96
N LEU A 130 -12.55 -4.88 -6.34
CA LEU A 130 -12.18 -6.11 -7.05
C LEU A 130 -13.36 -6.74 -7.78
N GLU A 131 -14.49 -6.92 -7.10
CA GLU A 131 -15.71 -7.52 -7.66
C GLU A 131 -16.17 -6.73 -8.89
N TRP A 132 -16.23 -5.39 -8.79
CA TRP A 132 -16.59 -4.53 -9.92
C TRP A 132 -15.61 -4.70 -11.09
N CYS A 133 -14.31 -4.74 -10.84
CA CYS A 133 -13.32 -4.93 -11.91
C CYS A 133 -13.50 -6.30 -12.59
N GLN A 134 -13.64 -7.38 -11.81
CA GLN A 134 -13.80 -8.74 -12.33
C GLN A 134 -15.09 -8.89 -13.14
N GLU A 135 -16.21 -8.33 -12.68
CA GLU A 135 -17.49 -8.31 -13.42
C GLU A 135 -17.38 -7.58 -14.77
N ASN A 136 -16.43 -6.67 -14.90
CA ASN A 136 -16.16 -5.91 -16.11
C ASN A 136 -14.97 -6.45 -16.93
N GLY A 137 -14.45 -7.64 -16.59
CA GLY A 137 -13.35 -8.28 -17.30
C GLY A 137 -12.00 -7.58 -17.13
N LEU A 138 -11.82 -6.87 -16.01
CA LEU A 138 -10.61 -6.14 -15.64
C LEU A 138 -9.93 -6.79 -14.44
N GLN A 139 -8.60 -6.74 -14.43
CA GLN A 139 -7.79 -7.09 -13.27
C GLN A 139 -7.57 -5.88 -12.35
N VAL A 140 -7.48 -6.09 -11.05
CA VAL A 140 -6.99 -5.07 -10.11
C VAL A 140 -5.49 -5.22 -9.88
N THR A 141 -4.77 -4.12 -10.03
CA THR A 141 -3.34 -3.99 -9.74
C THR A 141 -3.06 -2.69 -9.01
N GLY A 142 -1.81 -2.47 -8.59
CA GLY A 142 -1.39 -1.24 -7.92
C GLY A 142 -0.67 -1.56 -6.63
N HIS A 143 -0.77 -0.68 -5.64
CA HIS A 143 -0.17 -0.87 -4.32
C HIS A 143 -1.01 -0.19 -3.25
N VAL A 144 -0.61 -0.28 -1.98
CA VAL A 144 -1.35 0.28 -0.84
C VAL A 144 -0.52 1.40 -0.22
N LEU A 145 -1.15 2.40 0.38
CA LEU A 145 -0.41 3.52 0.99
C LEU A 145 0.57 3.03 2.07
N HIS A 146 1.87 3.27 1.85
CA HIS A 146 2.98 3.08 2.77
C HIS A 146 3.15 1.67 3.36
N GLU A 147 3.79 0.78 2.59
CA GLU A 147 4.14 -0.58 3.01
C GLU A 147 5.50 -0.71 3.71
N ASP A 148 6.22 0.41 3.86
CA ASP A 148 7.63 0.50 4.24
C ASP A 148 7.98 -0.16 5.57
N ASN A 149 7.11 -0.04 6.58
CA ASN A 149 7.41 -0.44 7.94
C ASN A 149 6.12 -0.76 8.73
N LEU A 150 6.24 -1.36 9.92
CA LEU A 150 5.07 -1.76 10.70
C LEU A 150 4.19 -0.56 11.05
N THR A 151 4.80 0.58 11.38
CA THR A 151 4.15 1.79 11.86
C THR A 151 3.22 2.38 10.80
N SER A 152 3.77 2.62 9.61
CA SER A 152 3.06 3.20 8.47
C SER A 152 1.90 2.31 8.03
N GLN A 153 2.15 1.00 7.93
CA GLN A 153 1.10 0.02 7.62
C GLN A 153 -0.04 0.08 8.62
N VAL A 154 0.25 0.05 9.93
CA VAL A 154 -0.78 0.06 10.97
C VAL A 154 -1.56 1.37 11.02
N ALA A 155 -0.86 2.49 10.86
CA ALA A 155 -1.46 3.80 10.88
C ALA A 155 -2.51 3.95 9.76
N LEU A 156 -2.24 3.45 8.56
CA LEU A 156 -3.06 3.76 7.37
C LEU A 156 -3.95 2.63 6.89
N SER A 157 -3.57 1.37 7.13
CA SER A 157 -4.24 0.20 6.58
C SER A 157 -4.50 -0.91 7.61
N GLY A 158 -3.58 -1.19 8.53
CA GLY A 158 -3.60 -2.34 9.43
C GLY A 158 -2.56 -3.37 9.02
N SER A 159 -2.86 -4.21 8.02
CA SER A 159 -1.95 -5.17 7.41
C SER A 159 -2.07 -5.15 5.89
N VAL A 160 -1.01 -4.77 5.20
CA VAL A 160 -0.97 -4.73 3.73
C VAL A 160 -1.07 -6.14 3.13
N MET A 161 -0.56 -7.15 3.83
CA MET A 161 -0.65 -8.55 3.42
C MET A 161 -2.10 -9.03 3.22
N ARG A 162 -3.01 -8.63 4.12
CA ARG A 162 -4.44 -8.98 3.98
C ARG A 162 -5.13 -8.19 2.86
N TYR A 163 -4.59 -7.04 2.47
CA TYR A 163 -5.13 -6.28 1.33
C TYR A 163 -4.77 -6.95 -0.01
N TYR A 164 -3.57 -7.52 -0.13
CA TYR A 164 -3.15 -8.23 -1.35
C TYR A 164 -4.06 -9.40 -1.74
N GLU A 165 -4.84 -9.96 -0.81
CA GLU A 165 -5.89 -10.94 -1.12
C GLU A 165 -6.87 -10.41 -2.17
N TYR A 166 -7.18 -9.10 -2.10
CA TYR A 166 -8.17 -8.38 -2.91
C TYR A 166 -7.59 -7.69 -4.14
N MET A 167 -6.38 -8.06 -4.58
CA MET A 167 -5.79 -7.63 -5.85
C MET A 167 -5.49 -8.84 -6.74
N ASP A 168 -5.86 -8.82 -8.02
CA ASP A 168 -5.50 -9.91 -8.95
C ASP A 168 -3.99 -9.96 -9.20
N LEU A 169 -3.39 -8.77 -9.30
CA LEU A 169 -1.98 -8.53 -9.52
C LEU A 169 -1.47 -7.61 -8.40
N PRO A 170 -1.23 -8.14 -7.19
CA PRO A 170 -0.81 -7.30 -6.08
C PRO A 170 0.57 -6.70 -6.36
N GLY A 171 0.76 -5.46 -5.93
CA GLY A 171 2.02 -4.75 -6.09
C GLY A 171 2.41 -3.96 -4.86
N ILE A 172 3.64 -3.45 -4.92
CA ILE A 172 4.27 -2.62 -3.89
C ILE A 172 4.78 -1.33 -4.52
N ASP A 173 5.06 -0.35 -3.67
CA ASP A 173 5.74 0.86 -4.06
C ASP A 173 7.19 0.93 -3.53
N LEU A 174 8.19 0.88 -4.43
CA LEU A 174 9.61 1.01 -4.10
C LEU A 174 10.36 1.84 -5.15
N LEU A 175 10.20 3.16 -5.03
CA LEU A 175 10.57 4.13 -6.06
C LEU A 175 12.07 4.47 -6.22
N SER A 176 12.87 4.43 -5.15
CA SER A 176 14.21 5.05 -5.15
C SER A 176 15.37 4.06 -5.32
N GLU A 177 16.50 4.55 -5.85
CA GLU A 177 17.71 3.75 -6.16
C GLU A 177 18.32 3.06 -4.93
N HIS A 178 18.17 3.63 -3.75
CA HIS A 178 18.80 3.15 -2.52
C HIS A 178 17.80 2.58 -1.50
N ASN A 179 16.52 2.44 -1.88
CA ASN A 179 15.56 1.74 -1.03
C ASN A 179 15.78 0.22 -1.18
N VAL A 180 16.37 -0.39 -0.15
CA VAL A 180 16.66 -1.83 -0.09
C VAL A 180 15.76 -2.56 0.91
N SER A 181 14.54 -2.06 1.12
CA SER A 181 13.56 -2.58 2.07
C SER A 181 12.98 -3.92 1.59
N PHE A 182 13.80 -4.96 1.62
CA PHE A 182 13.44 -6.27 1.06
C PHE A 182 12.25 -6.93 1.73
N TRP A 183 11.97 -6.60 2.99
CA TRP A 183 10.78 -7.07 3.71
C TRP A 183 9.48 -6.64 3.03
N VAL A 184 9.46 -5.50 2.31
CA VAL A 184 8.30 -5.07 1.53
C VAL A 184 8.01 -6.08 0.41
N VAL A 185 9.04 -6.45 -0.37
CA VAL A 185 8.93 -7.49 -1.41
C VAL A 185 8.61 -8.87 -0.81
N LYS A 186 9.17 -9.20 0.36
CA LYS A 186 8.92 -10.47 1.04
C LYS A 186 7.48 -10.61 1.53
N GLN A 187 6.85 -9.53 1.99
CA GLN A 187 5.44 -9.53 2.35
C GLN A 187 4.56 -9.87 1.14
N LEU A 188 4.77 -9.16 0.02
CA LEU A 188 4.05 -9.39 -1.23
C LEU A 188 4.24 -10.82 -1.76
N SER A 189 5.50 -11.26 -1.91
CA SER A 189 5.80 -12.61 -2.41
C SER A 189 5.28 -13.73 -1.49
N SER A 190 5.24 -13.49 -0.18
CA SER A 190 4.66 -14.44 0.78
C SER A 190 3.16 -14.63 0.54
N VAL A 191 2.40 -13.53 0.39
CA VAL A 191 0.96 -13.60 0.12
C VAL A 191 0.67 -14.17 -1.26
N ALA A 192 1.38 -13.69 -2.29
CA ALA A 192 1.23 -14.16 -3.65
C ALA A 192 1.43 -15.68 -3.74
N ARG A 193 2.45 -16.22 -3.07
CA ARG A 193 2.69 -17.67 -3.02
C ARG A 193 1.57 -18.43 -2.30
N GLN A 194 1.10 -17.95 -1.16
CA GLN A 194 0.03 -18.61 -0.39
C GLN A 194 -1.30 -18.65 -1.15
N LEU A 195 -1.57 -17.62 -1.94
CA LEU A 195 -2.80 -17.49 -2.71
C LEU A 195 -2.68 -17.95 -4.17
N GLY A 196 -1.50 -18.43 -4.59
CA GLY A 196 -1.24 -18.86 -5.96
C GLY A 196 -1.30 -17.73 -6.99
N LYS A 197 -1.05 -16.48 -6.60
CA LYS A 197 -1.01 -15.32 -7.51
C LYS A 197 0.35 -15.31 -8.25
N PRO A 198 0.36 -15.43 -9.59
CA PRO A 198 1.61 -15.61 -10.34
C PRO A 198 2.37 -14.31 -10.61
N TRP A 199 1.71 -13.16 -10.45
CA TRP A 199 2.22 -11.85 -10.84
C TRP A 199 2.35 -10.95 -9.60
N MET A 200 3.52 -10.32 -9.45
CA MET A 200 3.87 -9.44 -8.34
C MET A 200 4.50 -8.19 -8.93
N LEU A 201 3.80 -7.06 -8.81
CA LEU A 201 4.22 -5.78 -9.36
C LEU A 201 5.08 -5.00 -8.36
N SER A 202 6.06 -4.27 -8.86
CA SER A 202 6.62 -3.13 -8.14
C SER A 202 6.50 -1.90 -9.00
N GLU A 203 5.94 -0.84 -8.44
CA GLU A 203 6.23 0.50 -8.92
C GLU A 203 7.64 0.88 -8.51
N LEU A 204 8.38 1.47 -9.44
CA LEU A 204 9.81 1.69 -9.30
C LEU A 204 10.28 2.87 -10.16
N TYR A 205 11.45 3.39 -9.81
CA TYR A 205 12.12 4.55 -10.40
C TYR A 205 11.46 5.92 -10.13
N GLY A 206 10.32 5.98 -9.43
CA GLY A 206 9.58 7.22 -9.14
C GLY A 206 10.32 8.28 -8.32
N CYS A 207 11.41 7.92 -7.63
CA CYS A 207 12.16 8.86 -6.80
C CYS A 207 13.63 8.89 -7.22
N THR A 208 13.84 9.04 -8.53
CA THR A 208 15.16 9.03 -9.19
C THR A 208 15.32 10.25 -10.09
N GLY A 209 16.54 10.61 -10.49
CA GLY A 209 16.78 11.80 -11.32
C GLY A 209 17.21 11.46 -12.75
N TRP A 210 17.29 12.48 -13.60
CA TRP A 210 17.77 12.39 -14.99
C TRP A 210 19.15 11.76 -15.16
N GLN A 211 19.97 11.76 -14.11
CA GLN A 211 21.28 11.11 -14.08
C GLN A 211 21.22 9.59 -13.98
N MET A 212 20.07 8.99 -13.65
CA MET A 212 19.95 7.55 -13.45
C MET A 212 20.21 6.80 -14.77
N GLY A 213 21.32 6.08 -14.82
CA GLY A 213 21.68 5.23 -15.95
C GLY A 213 21.13 3.81 -15.82
N PHE A 214 21.42 2.96 -16.82
CA PHE A 214 21.00 1.56 -16.81
C PHE A 214 21.59 0.71 -15.68
N GLN A 215 22.73 1.12 -15.12
CA GLN A 215 23.27 0.47 -13.93
C GLN A 215 22.30 0.58 -12.74
N GLY A 216 21.81 1.79 -12.42
CA GLY A 216 20.83 1.98 -11.36
C GLY A 216 19.51 1.25 -11.64
N HIS A 217 19.07 1.25 -12.91
CA HIS A 217 17.88 0.49 -13.31
C HIS A 217 18.04 -1.01 -13.01
N LYS A 218 19.20 -1.56 -13.39
CA LYS A 218 19.55 -2.95 -13.14
C LYS A 218 19.65 -3.25 -11.64
N GLU A 219 20.36 -2.41 -10.89
CA GLU A 219 20.57 -2.60 -9.44
C GLU A 219 19.24 -2.68 -8.69
N VAL A 220 18.34 -1.72 -8.89
CA VAL A 220 17.01 -1.72 -8.28
C VAL A 220 16.18 -2.93 -8.70
N GLY A 221 16.19 -3.26 -10.00
CA GLY A 221 15.37 -4.35 -10.52
C GLY A 221 15.86 -5.73 -10.11
N ASP A 222 17.17 -5.95 -10.02
CA ASP A 222 17.78 -7.25 -9.71
C ASP A 222 17.40 -7.71 -8.31
N TRP A 223 17.58 -6.85 -7.30
CA TRP A 223 17.32 -7.24 -5.92
C TRP A 223 15.82 -7.45 -5.68
N GLN A 224 14.95 -6.64 -6.29
CA GLN A 224 13.50 -6.85 -6.22
C GLN A 224 13.08 -8.16 -6.90
N SER A 225 13.66 -8.46 -8.07
CA SER A 225 13.42 -9.71 -8.80
C SER A 225 13.88 -10.93 -8.00
N LEU A 226 15.04 -10.83 -7.32
CA LEU A 226 15.56 -11.86 -6.43
C LEU A 226 14.55 -12.24 -5.33
N PHE A 227 13.79 -11.28 -4.80
CA PHE A 227 12.80 -11.53 -3.75
C PHE A 227 11.39 -11.86 -4.26
N GLY A 228 11.15 -11.75 -5.57
CA GLY A 228 9.96 -12.29 -6.22
C GLY A 228 9.25 -11.36 -7.20
N ILE A 229 9.64 -10.08 -7.33
CA ILE A 229 9.00 -9.18 -8.30
C ILE A 229 9.20 -9.71 -9.72
N ASN A 230 8.11 -9.74 -10.49
CA ASN A 230 8.14 -10.21 -11.89
C ASN A 230 7.28 -9.36 -12.84
N VAL A 231 6.66 -8.30 -12.33
CA VAL A 231 6.04 -7.23 -13.13
C VAL A 231 6.65 -5.91 -12.70
N ARG A 232 7.19 -5.14 -13.66
CA ARG A 232 7.84 -3.86 -13.40
C ARG A 232 6.92 -2.74 -13.88
N CYS A 233 6.51 -1.86 -12.98
CA CYS A 233 5.77 -0.64 -13.30
C CYS A 233 6.71 0.55 -13.17
N HIS A 234 7.08 1.12 -14.30
CA HIS A 234 8.06 2.21 -14.33
C HIS A 234 7.34 3.54 -14.19
N HIS A 235 7.73 4.32 -13.20
CA HIS A 235 7.26 5.69 -13.01
C HIS A 235 8.22 6.64 -13.77
N LEU A 236 7.82 7.40 -14.79
CA LEU A 236 6.62 7.25 -15.59
C LEU A 236 6.88 7.65 -17.05
N SER A 237 5.94 7.32 -17.93
CA SER A 237 5.95 7.77 -19.33
C SER A 237 5.17 9.09 -19.47
N TRP A 238 5.87 10.20 -19.67
CA TRP A 238 5.23 11.51 -19.81
C TRP A 238 4.53 11.70 -21.15
N TYR A 239 3.28 12.15 -21.12
CA TYR A 239 2.56 12.60 -22.32
C TYR A 239 3.17 13.89 -22.89
N THR A 240 3.57 14.84 -22.03
CA THR A 240 4.16 16.13 -22.43
C THR A 240 5.22 16.59 -21.43
N MET A 241 6.14 17.44 -21.86
CA MET A 241 7.09 18.18 -21.01
C MET A 241 6.70 19.65 -20.84
N GLU A 242 5.51 20.04 -21.26
CA GLU A 242 5.05 21.41 -21.09
C GLU A 242 4.77 21.75 -19.63
N GLY A 243 4.96 23.03 -19.27
CA GLY A 243 4.62 23.54 -17.94
C GLY A 243 5.39 22.87 -16.81
N GLU A 244 4.65 22.43 -15.79
CA GLU A 244 5.20 21.78 -14.59
C GLU A 244 5.61 20.32 -14.85
N ALA A 245 5.13 19.68 -15.91
CA ALA A 245 5.44 18.26 -16.19
C ALA A 245 6.93 18.00 -16.39
N LYS A 246 7.71 18.97 -16.89
CA LYS A 246 9.19 18.85 -17.00
C LYS A 246 9.93 18.84 -15.66
N ARG A 247 9.26 19.22 -14.57
CA ARG A 247 9.84 19.31 -13.21
C ARG A 247 9.49 18.12 -12.34
N ASP A 248 8.76 17.15 -12.90
CA ASP A 248 8.42 15.95 -12.19
C ASP A 248 9.68 15.17 -11.78
N PHE A 249 9.56 14.41 -10.70
CA PHE A 249 10.61 13.57 -10.14
C PHE A 249 10.01 12.16 -10.16
N PRO A 250 10.32 11.35 -11.20
CA PRO A 250 11.64 11.18 -11.82
C PRO A 250 11.74 11.58 -13.29
N ALA A 251 12.83 11.22 -13.98
CA ALA A 251 12.95 11.40 -15.43
C ALA A 251 11.97 10.53 -16.23
N SER A 252 11.44 11.05 -17.34
CA SER A 252 10.61 10.26 -18.27
C SER A 252 11.35 9.02 -18.77
N ILE A 253 10.63 7.91 -18.89
CA ILE A 253 11.09 6.69 -19.59
C ILE A 253 10.70 6.68 -21.08
N HIS A 254 10.05 7.75 -21.57
CA HIS A 254 9.52 7.85 -22.93
C HIS A 254 10.49 8.65 -23.86
N PHE A 255 10.07 9.05 -25.07
CA PHE A 255 10.94 9.68 -26.10
C PHE A 255 11.70 10.93 -25.64
N GLN A 256 11.32 11.55 -24.52
CA GLN A 256 12.03 12.67 -23.91
C GLN A 256 13.32 12.24 -23.20
N SER A 257 13.42 10.97 -22.84
CA SER A 257 14.61 10.38 -22.22
C SER A 257 15.75 10.26 -23.22
N GLY A 258 16.96 10.60 -22.78
CA GLY A 258 18.18 10.29 -23.53
C GLY A 258 18.40 8.78 -23.73
N TRP A 259 17.74 7.95 -22.92
CA TRP A 259 17.86 6.49 -22.92
C TRP A 259 16.77 5.75 -23.72
N TRP A 260 15.81 6.49 -24.30
CA TRP A 260 14.60 5.90 -24.90
C TRP A 260 14.88 4.78 -25.91
N LYS A 261 15.84 4.98 -26.81
CA LYS A 261 16.13 4.02 -27.88
C LYS A 261 16.85 2.78 -27.37
N GLU A 262 17.60 2.92 -26.28
CA GLU A 262 18.43 1.90 -25.67
C GLU A 262 17.71 1.15 -24.54
N TYR A 263 16.54 1.64 -24.11
CA TYR A 263 15.78 1.10 -22.98
C TYR A 263 15.38 -0.38 -23.13
N LYS A 264 15.29 -0.84 -24.39
CA LYS A 264 15.13 -2.27 -24.73
C LYS A 264 16.19 -3.16 -24.04
N ALA A 265 17.41 -2.68 -23.83
CA ALA A 265 18.45 -3.46 -23.18
C ALA A 265 18.09 -3.83 -21.73
N VAL A 266 17.42 -2.92 -21.00
CA VAL A 266 16.96 -3.14 -19.63
C VAL A 266 15.78 -4.11 -19.62
N GLU A 267 14.76 -3.85 -20.44
CA GLU A 267 13.54 -4.65 -20.39
C GLU A 267 13.69 -6.04 -21.04
N ASP A 268 14.56 -6.21 -22.04
CA ASP A 268 14.91 -7.54 -22.56
C ASP A 268 15.62 -8.38 -21.50
N TYR A 269 16.45 -7.76 -20.65
CA TYR A 269 17.12 -8.45 -19.54
C TYR A 269 16.09 -8.94 -18.52
N PHE A 270 15.22 -8.05 -18.02
CA PHE A 270 14.20 -8.41 -17.03
C PHE A 270 13.11 -9.34 -17.58
N SER A 271 12.77 -9.24 -18.87
CA SER A 271 11.84 -10.18 -19.51
C SER A 271 12.39 -11.62 -19.50
N ARG A 272 13.69 -11.79 -19.81
CA ARG A 272 14.34 -13.12 -19.76
C ARG A 272 14.46 -13.63 -18.34
N LEU A 273 14.82 -12.75 -17.39
CA LEU A 273 14.91 -13.09 -15.97
C LEU A 273 13.53 -13.53 -15.44
N GLY A 274 12.48 -12.74 -15.69
CA GLY A 274 11.11 -13.04 -15.29
C GLY A 274 10.63 -14.38 -15.86
N PHE A 275 10.88 -14.65 -17.15
CA PHE A 275 10.57 -15.94 -17.76
C PHE A 275 11.23 -17.10 -17.01
N MET A 276 12.53 -17.00 -16.72
CA MET A 276 13.26 -18.05 -16.00
C MET A 276 12.73 -18.25 -14.58
N LEU A 277 12.43 -17.17 -13.85
CA LEU A 277 11.90 -17.23 -12.48
C LEU A 277 10.49 -17.84 -12.42
N GLN A 278 9.69 -17.70 -13.48
CA GLN A 278 8.33 -18.25 -13.55
C GLN A 278 8.26 -19.75 -13.87
N LEU A 279 9.31 -20.34 -14.45
CA LEU A 279 9.33 -21.78 -14.76
C LEU A 279 9.49 -22.65 -13.51
N GLY A 280 10.05 -22.08 -12.44
CA GLY A 280 10.33 -22.79 -11.19
C GLY A 280 9.19 -22.73 -10.17
N LYS A 281 9.39 -23.42 -9.05
CA LYS A 281 8.60 -23.25 -7.83
C LYS A 281 9.54 -22.80 -6.71
N PRO A 282 9.20 -21.74 -5.95
CA PRO A 282 10.01 -21.32 -4.81
C PRO A 282 10.13 -22.43 -3.75
N GLU A 283 11.34 -22.73 -3.33
CA GLU A 283 11.65 -23.63 -2.21
C GLU A 283 11.79 -22.80 -0.93
N CYS A 284 11.10 -23.20 0.15
CA CYS A 284 11.06 -22.41 1.38
C CYS A 284 10.62 -23.27 2.57
N ASP A 285 11.54 -23.51 3.50
CA ASP A 285 11.33 -24.36 4.67
C ASP A 285 10.98 -23.59 5.94
N VAL A 286 11.08 -22.25 5.90
CA VAL A 286 10.91 -21.39 7.08
C VAL A 286 9.67 -20.53 6.93
N LEU A 287 8.78 -20.61 7.93
CA LEU A 287 7.66 -19.71 8.10
C LEU A 287 7.98 -18.70 9.20
N VAL A 288 7.88 -17.41 8.88
CA VAL A 288 8.01 -16.32 9.84
C VAL A 288 6.64 -15.70 10.06
N ILE A 289 6.23 -15.56 11.33
CA ILE A 289 4.99 -14.89 11.70
C ILE A 289 5.23 -13.37 11.63
N HIS A 290 4.41 -12.67 10.86
CA HIS A 290 4.53 -11.22 10.69
C HIS A 290 4.05 -10.49 11.97
N PRO A 291 4.85 -9.59 12.58
CA PRO A 291 4.56 -9.04 13.91
C PRO A 291 3.62 -7.82 13.92
N VAL A 292 2.98 -7.48 12.79
CA VAL A 292 2.20 -6.23 12.65
C VAL A 292 1.11 -6.06 13.71
N GLU A 293 0.46 -7.16 14.11
CA GLU A 293 -0.59 -7.15 15.13
C GLU A 293 -0.05 -6.79 16.53
N SER A 294 1.25 -6.98 16.78
CA SER A 294 1.90 -6.50 17.99
C SER A 294 1.93 -4.98 18.08
N VAL A 295 1.82 -4.26 16.96
CA VAL A 295 1.72 -2.80 16.95
C VAL A 295 0.25 -2.35 17.09
N TRP A 296 -0.71 -3.13 16.57
CA TRP A 296 -2.15 -2.80 16.65
C TRP A 296 -2.63 -2.60 18.09
N CYS A 297 -2.15 -3.42 19.02
CA CYS A 297 -2.54 -3.35 20.42
C CYS A 297 -1.86 -2.21 21.21
N GLN A 298 -0.99 -1.42 20.55
CA GLN A 298 -0.16 -0.40 21.20
C GLN A 298 -0.36 1.02 20.63
N VAL A 299 -1.35 1.26 19.77
CA VAL A 299 -1.63 2.60 19.22
C VAL A 299 -2.09 3.59 20.30
N TYR A 300 -1.74 4.86 20.19
CA TYR A 300 -2.21 5.95 21.07
C TYR A 300 -1.93 7.31 20.40
N PRO A 301 -2.50 8.43 20.87
CA PRO A 301 -2.26 9.73 20.27
C PRO A 301 -0.77 10.06 20.08
N ASN A 302 -0.40 10.46 18.88
CA ASN A 302 0.98 10.78 18.49
C ASN A 302 1.98 9.61 18.62
N TRP A 303 1.51 8.36 18.64
CA TRP A 303 2.40 7.19 18.64
C TRP A 303 3.27 7.12 17.38
N SER A 304 2.87 7.78 16.30
CA SER A 304 3.64 7.94 15.07
C SER A 304 3.48 9.34 14.49
N LYS A 305 4.46 9.76 13.70
CA LYS A 305 4.45 11.03 12.97
C LYS A 305 4.96 10.78 11.55
N THR A 306 4.15 11.14 10.56
CA THR A 306 4.42 10.79 9.17
C THR A 306 4.56 9.26 9.04
N LEU A 307 5.73 8.73 8.65
CA LEU A 307 6.00 7.29 8.48
C LEU A 307 6.85 6.68 9.59
N MET A 308 7.10 7.41 10.67
CA MET A 308 8.02 6.99 11.73
C MET A 308 7.31 6.90 13.08
N THR A 309 7.59 5.83 13.80
CA THR A 309 7.10 5.70 15.18
C THR A 309 7.78 6.72 16.10
N GLN A 310 6.99 7.26 17.02
CA GLN A 310 7.44 8.04 18.17
C GLN A 310 7.32 7.24 19.47
N SER A 311 6.81 6.00 19.39
CA SER A 311 6.64 5.12 20.54
C SER A 311 7.89 4.32 20.81
N GLU A 312 8.47 4.51 22.00
CA GLU A 312 9.64 3.73 22.48
C GLU A 312 9.40 2.22 22.39
N ASP A 313 8.17 1.77 22.68
CA ASP A 313 7.78 0.36 22.66
C ASP A 313 7.72 -0.23 21.24
N VAL A 314 7.33 0.59 20.25
CA VAL A 314 7.24 0.16 18.85
C VAL A 314 8.59 0.29 18.14
N ILE A 315 9.47 1.19 18.57
CA ILE A 315 10.83 1.35 18.00
C ILE A 315 11.61 0.03 18.05
N GLU A 316 11.50 -0.74 19.14
CA GLU A 316 12.18 -2.03 19.25
C GLU A 316 11.61 -3.10 18.32
N LEU A 317 10.28 -3.12 18.13
CA LEU A 317 9.61 -4.00 17.16
C LEU A 317 10.03 -3.67 15.73
N GLU A 318 10.06 -2.38 15.38
CA GLU A 318 10.51 -1.90 14.06
C GLU A 318 11.97 -2.21 13.79
N LYS A 319 12.81 -2.00 14.80
CA LYS A 319 14.21 -2.42 14.74
C LYS A 319 14.30 -3.92 14.48
N THR A 320 13.59 -4.75 15.22
CA THR A 320 13.63 -6.21 15.01
C THR A 320 13.14 -6.62 13.61
N PHE A 321 12.07 -5.98 13.13
CA PHE A 321 11.51 -6.21 11.80
C PHE A 321 12.50 -5.85 10.68
N SER A 322 13.17 -4.70 10.80
CA SER A 322 14.15 -4.19 9.82
C SER A 322 15.59 -4.73 10.01
N LEU A 323 15.98 -5.17 11.21
CA LEU A 323 17.31 -5.69 11.58
C LEU A 323 17.59 -7.12 11.13
N SER A 324 16.71 -7.70 10.31
CA SER A 324 17.13 -8.76 9.39
C SER A 324 18.31 -8.35 8.48
N ARG A 325 18.76 -7.08 8.53
CA ARG A 325 20.07 -6.55 8.08
C ARG A 325 21.33 -7.25 8.62
N SER A 326 21.35 -7.83 9.83
CA SER A 326 22.63 -8.24 10.47
C SER A 326 23.12 -9.67 10.18
N TYR A 327 22.33 -10.53 9.54
CA TYR A 327 22.70 -11.93 9.32
C TYR A 327 23.40 -12.22 7.98
N PHE A 328 23.56 -11.23 7.10
CA PHE A 328 24.16 -11.41 5.77
C PHE A 328 25.48 -10.65 5.57
N SER A 329 26.12 -10.16 6.64
CA SER A 329 27.46 -9.60 6.59
C SER A 329 28.50 -10.61 7.11
N HIS A 330 28.67 -11.74 6.42
CA HIS A 330 29.84 -12.61 6.52
C HIS A 330 30.37 -12.94 5.13
#